data_AF-A0A077ZPM2-F1
#
_entry.id   AF-A0A077ZPM2-F1
#
_cell.length_a   1.000
_cell.length_b   1.000
_cell.length_c   1.000
_cell.angle_alpha   90.00
_cell.angle_beta   90.00
_cell.angle_gamma   90.00
#
_symmetry.space_group_name_H-M   'P 1'
#
loop_
_entity.id
_entity.type
_entity.pdbx_description
1 polymer ?
#
loop_
_entity_poly.entity_id
_entity_poly.type
_entity_poly.pdbx_seq_one_letter_code
_entity_poly.pdbx_strand_id
1 'polypeptide(L)'
;MSLLSDHMKPYVLEREVPIVGGSAGAFSNNLSLSTASHKNLTYAAVVNNDQVHTISWDNKFEWMIHNTLPARDINPGRNNKKVNVTQAKFCTLRNRSAPLLVICSVAGAAVCDIVSASIIYWLPAPEENCTLWRYMKGVACRRDKLYIGSHTGQVYQLLVRGDIVDSVASFKELKDPVVDIAAHDTQLSTVSMLGKVAIYKVDAKNTDTDTLLQVIAEYAVACQDLLTFLSFREPSAVVVPA
;
A
#
# COMPACT_ATOMS: atom_id res chain seq x y z
N MET A 1 -23.46 16.50 -33.74
CA MET A 1 -22.52 15.69 -32.94
C MET A 1 -21.93 16.63 -31.88
N SER A 2 -22.54 16.68 -30.71
CA SER A 2 -22.09 17.53 -29.59
C SER A 2 -22.85 17.10 -28.35
N LEU A 3 -22.38 16.03 -27.71
CA LEU A 3 -22.81 15.68 -26.37
C LEU A 3 -21.53 15.36 -25.59
N LEU A 4 -21.45 15.98 -24.41
CA LEU A 4 -20.46 15.74 -23.35
C LEU A 4 -19.13 16.49 -23.51
N SER A 5 -19.18 17.82 -23.57
CA SER A 5 -18.25 18.59 -22.74
C SER A 5 -18.91 18.79 -21.38
N ASP A 6 -19.02 17.73 -20.58
CA ASP A 6 -19.18 17.93 -19.14
C ASP A 6 -17.95 18.74 -18.74
N HIS A 7 -18.17 20.01 -18.43
CA HIS A 7 -17.14 20.92 -17.99
C HIS A 7 -16.46 20.27 -16.78
N MET A 8 -15.33 19.61 -16.98
CA MET A 8 -14.41 19.27 -15.90
C MET A 8 -14.09 20.60 -15.24
N LYS A 9 -14.74 20.85 -14.11
CA LYS A 9 -14.42 22.01 -13.29
C LYS A 9 -12.95 21.86 -12.94
N PRO A 10 -12.12 22.89 -13.19
CA PRO A 10 -10.71 22.81 -12.87
C PRO A 10 -10.57 22.52 -11.37
N TYR A 11 -9.57 21.72 -11.00
CA TYR A 11 -9.17 21.61 -9.61
C TYR A 11 -8.70 22.99 -9.15
N VAL A 12 -9.33 23.52 -8.11
CA VAL A 12 -8.92 24.76 -7.45
C VAL A 12 -8.27 24.37 -6.14
N LEU A 13 -7.13 24.97 -5.82
CA LEU A 13 -6.51 24.82 -4.51
C LEU A 13 -7.46 25.40 -3.45
N GLU A 14 -8.09 24.52 -2.69
CA GLU A 14 -8.98 24.93 -1.60
C GLU A 14 -8.21 25.20 -0.31
N ARG A 15 -7.18 24.39 -0.03
CA ARG A 15 -6.42 24.47 1.22
C ARG A 15 -5.06 23.81 1.13
N GLU A 16 -4.12 24.35 1.90
CA GLU A 16 -2.85 23.70 2.22
C GLU A 16 -2.91 23.15 3.64
N VAL A 17 -2.57 21.88 3.81
CA VAL A 17 -2.56 21.22 5.12
C VAL A 17 -1.13 20.80 5.44
N PRO A 18 -0.47 21.41 6.44
CA PRO A 18 0.89 21.05 6.79
C PRO A 18 0.93 19.67 7.46
N ILE A 19 1.99 18.91 7.17
CA ILE A 19 2.29 17.68 7.91
C ILE A 19 2.87 18.09 9.26
N VAL A 20 2.15 17.81 10.35
CA VAL A 20 2.62 18.11 11.71
C VAL A 20 3.67 17.08 12.13
N GLY A 21 4.84 17.55 12.57
CA GLY A 21 5.89 16.70 13.13
C GLY A 21 6.71 15.90 12.11
N GLY A 22 6.71 16.29 10.83
CA GLY A 22 7.50 15.60 9.81
C GLY A 22 7.44 16.24 8.43
N SER A 23 7.96 15.52 7.44
CA SER A 23 7.96 15.88 6.02
C SER A 23 7.42 14.72 5.19
N ALA A 24 7.03 14.96 3.94
CA ALA A 24 6.77 13.86 3.02
C ALA A 24 8.09 13.22 2.57
N GLY A 25 8.13 11.90 2.42
CA GLY A 25 9.25 11.23 1.75
C GLY A 25 9.23 11.49 0.24
N ALA A 26 10.39 11.59 -0.40
CA ALA A 26 10.50 11.92 -1.83
C ALA A 26 10.21 10.74 -2.81
N PHE A 27 9.74 9.60 -2.29
CA PHE A 27 9.54 8.38 -3.08
C PHE A 27 8.11 8.27 -3.63
N SER A 28 7.94 7.52 -4.71
CA SER A 28 6.64 7.30 -5.36
C SER A 28 5.67 6.54 -4.44
N ASN A 29 4.37 6.74 -4.68
CA ASN A 29 3.28 6.13 -3.90
C ASN A 29 3.40 6.43 -2.39
N ASN A 30 3.86 7.65 -2.05
CA ASN A 30 3.95 8.16 -0.68
C ASN A 30 2.65 8.79 -0.16
N LEU A 31 1.66 9.02 -1.03
CA LEU A 31 0.35 9.58 -0.67
C LEU A 31 -0.75 8.54 -0.91
N SER A 32 -1.63 8.38 0.08
CA SER A 32 -2.87 7.64 -0.09
C SER A 32 -4.04 8.43 0.47
N LEU A 33 -5.15 8.45 -0.27
CA LEU A 33 -6.39 9.11 0.11
C LEU A 33 -7.51 8.09 0.18
N SER A 34 -8.41 8.29 1.15
CA SER A 34 -9.66 7.54 1.24
C SER A 34 -10.74 8.41 1.88
N THR A 35 -11.99 8.17 1.51
CA THR A 35 -13.15 8.88 2.05
C THR A 35 -14.08 7.90 2.75
N ALA A 36 -14.65 8.33 3.87
CA ALA A 36 -15.74 7.64 4.56
C ALA A 36 -17.00 8.51 4.46
N SER A 37 -17.77 8.33 3.39
CA SER A 37 -18.91 9.20 3.06
C SER A 37 -19.95 9.32 4.16
N HIS A 38 -20.23 8.23 4.89
CA HIS A 38 -21.20 8.24 5.99
C HIS A 38 -20.73 9.03 7.22
N LYS A 39 -19.43 9.32 7.35
CA LYS A 39 -18.88 10.21 8.40
C LYS A 39 -18.52 11.60 7.87
N ASN A 40 -18.66 11.84 6.57
CA ASN A 40 -18.13 13.04 5.90
C ASN A 40 -16.66 13.31 6.23
N LEU A 41 -15.86 12.24 6.38
CA LEU A 41 -14.44 12.33 6.69
C LEU A 41 -13.59 11.91 5.48
N THR A 42 -12.56 12.69 5.23
CA THR A 42 -11.47 12.35 4.31
C THR A 42 -10.23 12.00 5.12
N TYR A 43 -9.51 10.97 4.69
CA TYR A 43 -8.28 10.51 5.29
C TYR A 43 -7.16 10.63 4.26
N ALA A 44 -6.02 11.18 4.68
CA ALA A 44 -4.76 11.16 3.96
C ALA A 44 -3.69 10.44 4.79
N ALA A 45 -2.87 9.65 4.11
CA ALA A 45 -1.69 9.03 4.68
C ALA A 45 -0.49 9.46 3.83
N VAL A 46 0.52 10.02 4.49
CA VAL A 46 1.77 10.46 3.88
C VAL A 46 2.92 9.70 4.50
N VAL A 47 3.66 9.00 3.68
CA VAL A 47 4.81 8.21 4.11
C VAL A 47 6.04 9.09 4.26
N ASN A 48 6.78 8.88 5.35
CA ASN A 48 8.06 9.51 5.61
C ASN A 48 9.03 8.52 6.25
N ASN A 49 10.05 8.07 5.51
CA ASN A 49 11.09 7.17 6.01
C ASN A 49 10.57 5.99 6.85
N ASP A 50 10.62 6.08 8.18
CA ASP A 50 10.26 5.09 9.18
C ASP A 50 8.88 5.31 9.84
N GLN A 51 8.07 6.20 9.28
CA GLN A 51 6.75 6.56 9.81
C GLN A 51 5.73 6.89 8.71
N VAL A 52 4.46 6.83 9.08
CA VAL A 52 3.34 7.27 8.24
C VAL A 52 2.56 8.33 9.01
N HIS A 53 2.48 9.53 8.46
CA HIS A 53 1.64 10.59 8.99
C HIS A 53 0.24 10.40 8.44
N THR A 54 -0.77 10.37 9.31
CA THR A 54 -2.16 10.34 8.90
C THR A 54 -2.84 11.64 9.27
N ILE A 55 -3.70 12.10 8.39
CA ILE A 55 -4.50 13.31 8.57
C ILE A 55 -5.93 12.94 8.24
N SER A 56 -6.87 13.28 9.10
CA SER A 56 -8.29 13.16 8.80
C SER A 56 -8.98 14.50 8.98
N TRP A 57 -9.86 14.87 8.06
CA TRP A 57 -10.65 16.09 8.15
C TRP A 57 -12.07 15.88 7.67
N ASP A 58 -12.99 16.70 8.18
CA ASP A 58 -14.35 16.78 7.67
C ASP A 58 -14.47 17.76 6.49
N ASN A 59 -15.56 17.69 5.73
CA ASN A 59 -15.75 18.52 4.53
C ASN A 59 -15.76 20.04 4.79
N LYS A 60 -15.96 20.47 6.05
CA LYS A 60 -15.91 21.89 6.44
C LYS A 60 -14.58 22.30 7.06
N PHE A 61 -13.68 21.35 7.29
CA PHE A 61 -12.42 21.54 8.02
C PHE A 61 -12.62 22.13 9.43
N GLU A 62 -13.76 21.88 10.06
CA GLU A 62 -14.02 22.22 11.47
C GLU A 62 -13.28 21.24 12.39
N TRP A 63 -13.08 20.00 11.92
CA TRP A 63 -12.37 18.95 12.64
C TRP A 63 -11.22 18.42 11.80
N MET A 64 -10.00 18.53 12.33
CA MET A 64 -8.81 17.97 11.71
C MET A 64 -7.96 17.25 12.77
N ILE A 65 -7.58 16.01 12.49
CA ILE A 65 -6.79 15.18 13.39
C ILE A 65 -5.52 14.77 12.65
N HIS A 66 -4.38 15.00 13.29
CA HIS A 66 -3.08 14.54 12.83
C HIS A 66 -2.58 13.43 13.74
N ASN A 67 -2.14 12.33 13.14
CA ASN A 67 -1.52 11.22 13.85
C ASN A 67 -0.22 10.82 13.14
N THR A 68 0.66 10.15 13.88
CA THR A 68 1.90 9.58 13.34
C THR A 68 2.02 8.14 13.78
N LEU A 69 2.11 7.23 12.81
CA LEU A 69 2.23 5.80 13.03
C LEU A 69 3.68 5.38 12.72
N PRO A 70 4.48 4.97 13.71
CA PRO A 70 5.82 4.48 13.47
C PRO A 70 5.78 3.10 12.81
N ALA A 71 6.58 2.89 11.77
CA ALA A 71 6.76 1.58 11.17
C ALA A 71 7.80 0.78 11.95
N ARG A 72 7.39 -0.36 12.48
CA ARG A 72 8.22 -1.22 13.33
C ARG A 72 8.19 -2.66 12.82
N ASP A 73 9.34 -3.31 12.88
CA ASP A 73 9.43 -4.76 12.77
C ASP A 73 8.89 -5.37 14.07
N ILE A 74 7.74 -6.01 13.98
CA ILE A 74 7.06 -6.65 15.11
C ILE A 74 7.15 -8.18 15.04
N ASN A 75 8.06 -8.72 14.23
CA ASN A 75 8.33 -10.15 14.22
C ASN A 75 8.81 -10.63 15.59
N PRO A 76 8.42 -11.85 16.03
CA PRO A 76 8.94 -12.44 17.25
C PRO A 76 10.47 -12.44 17.27
N GLY A 77 11.06 -11.94 18.36
CA GLY A 77 12.52 -11.84 18.54
C GLY A 77 13.18 -10.62 17.88
N ARG A 78 12.45 -9.81 17.09
CA ARG A 78 12.94 -8.54 16.55
C ARG A 78 12.29 -7.40 17.33
N ASN A 79 13.07 -6.76 18.20
CA ASN A 79 12.60 -5.81 19.22
C ASN A 79 12.07 -4.48 18.63
N ASN A 80 10.86 -4.46 18.05
CA ASN A 80 10.16 -3.22 17.66
C ASN A 80 11.04 -2.23 16.88
N LYS A 81 11.99 -2.76 16.09
CA LYS A 81 13.01 -1.95 15.43
C LYS A 81 12.33 -1.10 14.38
N LYS A 82 12.70 0.18 14.31
CA LYS A 82 12.21 1.06 13.25
C LYS A 82 12.64 0.53 11.88
N VAL A 83 11.72 0.52 10.93
CA VAL A 83 11.95 0.03 9.57
C VAL A 83 11.46 1.02 8.54
N ASN A 84 12.11 1.02 7.38
CA ASN A 84 11.73 1.91 6.30
C ASN A 84 10.42 1.46 5.66
N VAL A 85 9.49 2.39 5.53
CA VAL A 85 8.23 2.22 4.81
C VAL A 85 8.50 2.30 3.32
N THR A 86 7.90 1.40 2.56
CA THR A 86 8.00 1.30 1.10
C THR A 86 6.72 1.74 0.40
N GLN A 87 5.58 1.67 1.08
CA GLN A 87 4.28 2.16 0.64
C GLN A 87 3.33 2.23 1.84
N ALA A 88 2.41 3.19 1.84
CA ALA A 88 1.22 3.13 2.69
C ALA A 88 -0.01 3.35 1.82
N LYS A 89 -1.07 2.56 2.05
CA LYS A 89 -2.30 2.64 1.27
C LYS A 89 -3.52 2.46 2.15
N PHE A 90 -4.46 3.37 2.02
CA PHE A 90 -5.80 3.19 2.56
C PHE A 90 -6.58 2.17 1.72
N CYS A 91 -7.26 1.28 2.43
CA CYS A 91 -8.11 0.25 1.86
C CYS A 91 -9.51 0.40 2.43
N THR A 92 -10.43 0.92 1.61
CA THR A 92 -11.85 0.99 1.95
C THR A 92 -12.49 -0.36 1.69
N LEU A 93 -12.88 -1.04 2.77
CA LEU A 93 -13.47 -2.37 2.72
C LEU A 93 -14.98 -2.30 2.88
N ARG A 94 -15.70 -3.21 2.23
CA ARG A 94 -17.17 -3.21 2.22
C ARG A 94 -17.77 -3.42 3.61
N ASN A 95 -17.14 -4.25 4.43
CA ASN A 95 -17.61 -4.58 5.77
C ASN A 95 -17.13 -3.63 6.88
N ARG A 96 -16.53 -2.48 6.54
CA ARG A 96 -16.06 -1.49 7.53
C ARG A 96 -16.62 -0.09 7.27
N SER A 97 -16.76 0.65 8.37
CA SER A 97 -17.12 2.08 8.37
C SER A 97 -15.90 3.01 8.29
N ALA A 98 -14.69 2.50 8.52
CA ALA A 98 -13.46 3.27 8.35
C ALA A 98 -12.50 2.47 7.47
N PRO A 99 -11.70 3.14 6.62
CA PRO A 99 -10.68 2.46 5.85
C PRO A 99 -9.61 1.89 6.79
N LEU A 100 -9.01 0.77 6.39
CA LEU A 100 -7.78 0.29 7.01
C LEU A 100 -6.58 0.94 6.34
N LEU A 101 -5.50 1.14 7.08
CA LEU A 101 -4.22 1.57 6.54
C LEU A 101 -3.28 0.39 6.47
N VAL A 102 -2.83 0.03 5.27
CA VAL A 102 -1.78 -0.95 5.06
C VAL A 102 -0.44 -0.21 4.97
N ILE A 103 0.49 -0.53 5.86
CA ILE A 103 1.85 0.02 5.88
C ILE A 103 2.81 -1.09 5.46
N CYS A 104 3.34 -1.00 4.24
CA CYS A 104 4.38 -1.89 3.74
C CYS A 104 5.77 -1.36 4.08
N SER A 105 6.67 -2.26 4.44
CA SER A 105 8.05 -1.93 4.82
C SER A 105 9.04 -2.97 4.31
N VAL A 106 10.32 -2.76 4.61
CA VAL A 106 11.40 -3.73 4.37
C VAL A 106 11.30 -5.00 5.22
N ALA A 107 10.55 -4.98 6.33
CA ALA A 107 10.42 -6.13 7.25
C ALA A 107 9.10 -6.90 7.11
N GLY A 108 8.08 -6.27 6.53
CA GLY A 108 6.73 -6.81 6.48
C GLY A 108 5.68 -5.76 6.18
N ALA A 109 4.41 -6.14 6.25
CA ALA A 109 3.28 -5.25 6.11
C ALA A 109 2.39 -5.29 7.37
N ALA A 110 2.08 -4.11 7.91
CA ALA A 110 1.14 -3.95 9.01
C ALA A 110 -0.22 -3.52 8.45
N VAL A 111 -1.28 -4.19 8.87
CA VAL A 111 -2.65 -3.71 8.68
C VAL A 111 -3.07 -2.98 9.95
N CYS A 112 -3.38 -1.70 9.81
CA CYS A 112 -3.66 -0.81 10.93
C CYS A 112 -5.10 -0.33 10.88
N ASP A 113 -5.77 -0.36 12.04
CA ASP A 113 -7.02 0.37 12.23
C ASP A 113 -6.70 1.82 12.61
N ILE A 114 -7.21 2.77 11.82
CA ILE A 114 -6.90 4.19 12.01
C ILE A 114 -7.70 4.86 13.12
N VAL A 115 -8.79 4.24 13.59
CA VAL A 115 -9.61 4.80 14.67
C VAL A 115 -8.93 4.57 16.01
N SER A 116 -8.44 3.34 16.22
CA SER A 116 -7.69 2.92 17.40
C SER A 116 -6.18 3.18 17.31
N ALA A 117 -5.68 3.58 16.13
CA ALA A 117 -4.25 3.74 15.84
C ALA A 117 -3.42 2.48 16.18
N SER A 118 -3.99 1.29 15.97
CA SER A 118 -3.40 0.01 16.36
C SER A 118 -3.16 -0.91 15.16
N ILE A 119 -2.15 -1.77 15.27
CA ILE A 119 -1.90 -2.85 14.32
C ILE A 119 -2.82 -4.01 14.66
N ILE A 120 -3.67 -4.40 13.70
CA ILE A 120 -4.59 -5.54 13.85
C ILE A 120 -4.07 -6.81 13.17
N TYR A 121 -3.09 -6.68 12.28
CA TYR A 121 -2.44 -7.81 11.61
C TYR A 121 -1.03 -7.48 11.15
N TRP A 122 -0.15 -8.48 11.21
CA TRP A 122 1.22 -8.39 10.72
C TRP A 122 1.51 -9.50 9.73
N LEU A 123 2.01 -9.10 8.56
CA LEU A 123 2.48 -10.00 7.52
C LEU A 123 4.01 -9.88 7.39
N PRO A 124 4.81 -10.86 7.85
CA PRO A 124 6.26 -10.81 7.67
C PRO A 124 6.65 -10.82 6.19
N ALA A 125 7.72 -10.10 5.85
CA ALA A 125 8.34 -10.27 4.55
C ALA A 125 8.96 -11.68 4.45
N PRO A 126 8.81 -12.39 3.31
CA PRO A 126 9.37 -13.73 3.13
C PRO A 126 10.90 -13.71 3.26
N GLU A 127 11.47 -14.77 3.84
CA GLU A 127 12.91 -14.85 4.14
C GLU A 127 13.78 -15.32 2.97
N GLU A 128 13.22 -15.51 1.78
CA GLU A 128 13.98 -15.94 0.60
C GLU A 128 15.23 -15.07 0.40
N ASN A 129 16.39 -15.72 0.21
CA ASN A 129 17.67 -15.03 0.00
C ASN A 129 17.68 -14.40 -1.41
N CYS A 130 17.10 -13.22 -1.55
CA CYS A 130 17.24 -12.41 -2.75
C CYS A 130 18.53 -11.59 -2.72
N THR A 131 19.16 -11.41 -3.89
CA THR A 131 20.30 -10.49 -4.10
C THR A 131 19.89 -9.02 -3.99
N LEU A 132 18.59 -8.73 -4.10
CA LEU A 132 17.99 -7.41 -3.98
C LEU A 132 17.14 -7.35 -2.71
N TRP A 133 17.16 -6.19 -2.05
CA TRP A 133 16.57 -5.88 -0.75
C TRP A 133 15.22 -6.55 -0.46
N ARG A 134 15.02 -7.00 0.78
CA ARG A 134 13.73 -7.51 1.26
C ARG A 134 12.74 -6.36 1.42
N TYR A 135 11.53 -6.54 0.87
CA TYR A 135 10.42 -5.61 1.10
C TYR A 135 9.05 -6.22 0.78
N MET A 136 8.02 -5.55 1.31
CA MET A 136 6.63 -5.63 0.87
C MET A 136 6.30 -4.38 0.05
N LYS A 137 5.54 -4.51 -1.05
CA LYS A 137 5.07 -3.37 -1.86
C LYS A 137 3.98 -3.84 -2.82
N GLY A 138 3.15 -2.90 -3.26
CA GLY A 138 1.99 -3.17 -4.08
C GLY A 138 0.84 -3.60 -3.18
N VAL A 139 -0.11 -2.71 -3.02
CA VAL A 139 -1.29 -2.93 -2.17
C VAL A 139 -2.53 -2.67 -3.00
N ALA A 140 -3.49 -3.56 -2.96
CA ALA A 140 -4.84 -3.30 -3.45
C ALA A 140 -5.87 -3.86 -2.47
N CYS A 141 -7.10 -3.38 -2.56
CA CYS A 141 -8.22 -3.96 -1.86
C CYS A 141 -9.40 -4.12 -2.79
N ARG A 142 -10.20 -5.15 -2.55
CA ARG A 142 -11.46 -5.38 -3.25
C ARG A 142 -12.43 -6.05 -2.30
N ARG A 143 -13.61 -5.44 -2.13
CA ARG A 143 -14.65 -5.88 -1.18
C ARG A 143 -14.06 -5.99 0.23
N ASP A 144 -13.87 -7.21 0.74
CA ASP A 144 -13.38 -7.50 2.08
C ASP A 144 -11.97 -8.13 2.06
N LYS A 145 -11.28 -8.06 0.91
CA LYS A 145 -9.95 -8.64 0.71
C LYS A 145 -8.88 -7.57 0.49
N LEU A 146 -7.71 -7.82 1.06
CA LEU A 146 -6.48 -7.09 0.81
C LEU A 146 -5.53 -7.97 -0.01
N TYR A 147 -4.82 -7.35 -0.94
CA TYR A 147 -3.77 -7.97 -1.73
C TYR A 147 -2.48 -7.21 -1.48
N ILE A 148 -1.42 -7.92 -1.08
CA ILE A 148 -0.13 -7.33 -0.73
C ILE A 148 0.98 -8.08 -1.46
N GLY A 149 1.77 -7.37 -2.25
CA GLY A 149 2.90 -7.93 -2.97
C GLY A 149 4.19 -7.93 -2.15
N SER A 150 5.15 -8.72 -2.60
CA SER A 150 6.47 -8.85 -1.98
C SER A 150 7.59 -8.84 -3.01
N HIS A 151 8.81 -8.67 -2.51
CA HIS A 151 10.03 -8.70 -3.31
C HIS A 151 10.30 -10.05 -4.01
N THR A 152 9.65 -11.14 -3.60
CA THR A 152 9.82 -12.46 -4.24
C THR A 152 8.88 -12.66 -5.43
N GLY A 153 7.99 -11.70 -5.71
CA GLY A 153 6.91 -11.87 -6.69
C GLY A 153 5.64 -12.50 -6.12
N GLN A 154 5.66 -12.91 -4.84
CA GLN A 154 4.49 -13.45 -4.15
C GLN A 154 3.51 -12.34 -3.78
N VAL A 155 2.22 -12.61 -4.02
CA VAL A 155 1.09 -11.78 -3.61
C VAL A 155 0.27 -12.54 -2.58
N TYR A 156 0.07 -11.91 -1.43
CA TYR A 156 -0.70 -12.42 -0.32
C TYR A 156 -2.13 -11.91 -0.40
N GLN A 157 -3.09 -12.79 -0.14
CA GLN A 157 -4.50 -12.45 -0.03
C GLN A 157 -4.93 -12.56 1.43
N LEU A 158 -5.32 -11.42 2.01
CA LEU A 158 -5.88 -11.36 3.35
C LEU A 158 -7.38 -11.13 3.28
N LEU A 159 -8.15 -11.90 4.06
CA LEU A 159 -9.58 -11.68 4.27
C LEU A 159 -9.77 -10.89 5.56
N VAL A 160 -10.55 -9.82 5.48
CA VAL A 160 -10.88 -8.97 6.62
C VAL A 160 -12.34 -9.18 7.02
N ARG A 161 -12.60 -9.45 8.30
CA ARG A 161 -13.94 -9.62 8.88
C ARG A 161 -14.06 -8.73 10.12
N GLY A 162 -14.54 -7.51 9.94
CA GLY A 162 -14.46 -6.49 10.98
C GLY A 162 -12.99 -6.21 11.30
N ASP A 163 -12.57 -6.46 12.55
CA ASP A 163 -11.19 -6.28 13.02
C ASP A 163 -10.33 -7.55 12.94
N ILE A 164 -10.90 -8.67 12.50
CA ILE A 164 -10.18 -9.93 12.32
C ILE A 164 -9.62 -9.98 10.89
N VAL A 165 -8.32 -10.27 10.77
CA VAL A 165 -7.64 -10.40 9.48
C VAL A 165 -7.00 -11.79 9.40
N ASP A 166 -7.35 -12.54 8.38
CA ASP A 166 -6.83 -13.88 8.12
C ASP A 166 -6.05 -13.91 6.80
N SER A 167 -4.86 -14.49 6.78
CA SER A 167 -4.19 -14.85 5.51
C SER A 167 -4.85 -16.09 4.93
N VAL A 168 -5.59 -15.95 3.83
CA VAL A 168 -6.41 -17.03 3.26
C VAL A 168 -5.75 -17.70 2.06
N ALA A 169 -4.88 -16.99 1.34
CA ALA A 169 -4.19 -17.54 0.17
C ALA A 169 -2.95 -16.72 -0.17
N SER A 170 -2.10 -17.27 -1.04
CA SER A 170 -1.06 -16.53 -1.73
C SER A 170 -0.84 -17.14 -3.11
N PHE A 171 -0.39 -16.32 -4.05
CA PHE A 171 -0.05 -16.76 -5.41
C PHE A 171 1.27 -16.09 -5.84
N LYS A 172 2.05 -16.77 -6.69
CA LYS A 172 3.39 -16.35 -7.12
C LYS A 172 3.54 -16.60 -8.61
N GLU A 173 2.83 -15.82 -9.41
CA GLU A 173 2.92 -15.87 -10.88
C GLU A 173 4.08 -15.02 -11.40
N LEU A 174 4.28 -13.84 -10.79
CA LEU A 174 5.47 -13.04 -11.04
C LEU A 174 6.68 -13.73 -10.40
N LYS A 175 7.74 -13.92 -11.18
CA LYS A 175 9.06 -14.36 -10.68
C LYS A 175 9.94 -13.20 -10.20
N ASP A 176 9.46 -11.99 -10.44
CA ASP A 176 10.15 -10.73 -10.20
C ASP A 176 9.43 -9.95 -9.09
N PRO A 177 10.15 -9.09 -8.35
CA PRO A 177 9.58 -8.34 -7.23
C PRO A 177 8.33 -7.54 -7.64
N VAL A 178 7.25 -7.63 -6.85
CA VAL A 178 6.02 -6.85 -7.09
C VAL A 178 6.26 -5.39 -6.73
N VAL A 179 5.79 -4.46 -7.57
CA VAL A 179 5.94 -3.02 -7.34
C VAL A 179 4.62 -2.26 -7.23
N ASP A 180 3.56 -2.77 -7.85
CA ASP A 180 2.21 -2.25 -7.64
C ASP A 180 1.13 -3.32 -7.88
N ILE A 181 -0.04 -3.08 -7.28
CA ILE A 181 -1.23 -3.90 -7.46
C ILE A 181 -2.44 -2.96 -7.63
N ALA A 182 -3.26 -3.24 -8.63
CA ALA A 182 -4.54 -2.58 -8.86
C ALA A 182 -5.66 -3.61 -8.88
N ALA A 183 -6.80 -3.28 -8.27
CA ALA A 183 -8.00 -4.11 -8.29
C ALA A 183 -9.17 -3.28 -8.83
N HIS A 184 -9.96 -3.86 -9.74
CA HIS A 184 -11.15 -3.25 -10.30
C HIS A 184 -12.20 -4.33 -10.57
N ASP A 185 -13.40 -4.21 -10.03
CA ASP A 185 -14.60 -5.06 -10.23
C ASP A 185 -14.42 -6.57 -10.41
N THR A 186 -13.85 -7.02 -11.53
CA THR A 186 -13.66 -8.44 -11.89
C THR A 186 -12.20 -8.82 -12.13
N GLN A 187 -11.27 -7.87 -11.98
CA GLN A 187 -9.87 -8.01 -12.32
C GLN A 187 -8.98 -7.54 -11.17
N LEU A 188 -7.87 -8.24 -11.01
CA LEU A 188 -6.70 -7.81 -10.26
C LEU A 188 -5.54 -7.74 -11.24
N SER A 189 -4.68 -6.74 -11.13
CA SER A 189 -3.48 -6.63 -11.94
C SER A 189 -2.30 -6.35 -11.02
N THR A 190 -1.19 -7.03 -11.27
CA THR A 190 0.07 -6.85 -10.54
C THR A 190 1.14 -6.46 -11.54
N VAL A 191 2.05 -5.57 -11.16
CA VAL A 191 3.21 -5.24 -11.99
C VAL A 191 4.50 -5.53 -11.22
N SER A 192 5.51 -6.03 -11.93
CA SER A 192 6.82 -6.35 -11.39
C SER A 192 7.86 -5.25 -11.64
N MET A 193 9.01 -5.33 -10.95
CA MET A 193 10.15 -4.44 -11.16
C MET A 193 10.68 -4.46 -12.60
N LEU A 194 10.53 -5.57 -13.32
CA LEU A 194 10.97 -5.69 -14.72
C LEU A 194 9.91 -5.21 -15.72
N GLY A 195 8.85 -4.55 -15.23
CA GLY A 195 7.78 -4.02 -16.06
C GLY A 195 6.84 -5.07 -16.62
N LYS A 196 6.85 -6.32 -16.10
CA LYS A 196 5.85 -7.33 -16.44
C LYS A 196 4.56 -7.06 -15.70
N VAL A 197 3.45 -6.95 -16.42
CA VAL A 197 2.10 -6.89 -15.86
C VAL A 197 1.48 -8.28 -15.91
N ALA A 198 1.01 -8.81 -14.78
CA ALA A 198 0.15 -10.00 -14.73
C ALA A 198 -1.28 -9.58 -14.38
N ILE A 199 -2.24 -10.04 -15.18
CA ILE A 199 -3.67 -9.73 -15.03
C ILE A 199 -4.40 -11.01 -14.64
N TYR A 200 -5.17 -10.93 -13.56
CA TYR A 200 -5.92 -12.02 -12.98
C TYR A 200 -7.42 -11.71 -13.08
N LYS A 201 -8.22 -12.70 -13.49
CA LYS A 201 -9.68 -12.63 -13.44
C LYS A 201 -10.22 -13.43 -12.26
N VAL A 202 -11.25 -12.88 -11.66
CA VAL A 202 -12.06 -13.54 -10.63
C VAL A 202 -12.91 -14.63 -11.29
N ASP A 203 -12.94 -15.83 -10.69
CA ASP A 203 -13.88 -16.86 -11.12
C ASP A 203 -15.33 -16.42 -10.88
N ALA A 204 -16.12 -16.30 -11.95
CA ALA A 204 -17.55 -15.98 -11.87
C ALA A 204 -18.35 -17.08 -11.14
N LYS A 205 -17.85 -18.31 -11.07
CA LYS A 205 -18.49 -19.42 -10.33
C LYS A 205 -18.22 -19.38 -8.83
N ASN A 206 -17.26 -18.55 -8.40
CA ASN A 206 -16.78 -18.52 -7.02
C ASN A 206 -16.70 -17.06 -6.53
N THR A 207 -17.78 -16.31 -6.74
CA THR A 207 -17.88 -14.87 -6.42
C THR A 207 -17.54 -14.53 -4.98
N ASP A 208 -17.67 -15.50 -4.07
CA ASP A 208 -17.38 -15.33 -2.65
C ASP A 208 -15.91 -15.65 -2.31
N THR A 209 -15.29 -16.63 -2.98
CA THR A 209 -13.89 -17.00 -2.71
C THR A 209 -12.89 -16.10 -3.46
N ASP A 210 -13.32 -15.41 -4.52
CA ASP A 210 -12.45 -14.65 -5.45
C ASP A 210 -11.16 -15.40 -5.79
N THR A 211 -11.29 -16.68 -6.12
CA THR A 211 -10.14 -17.47 -6.57
C THR A 211 -9.70 -16.93 -7.93
N LEU A 212 -8.48 -16.42 -7.98
CA LEU A 212 -7.86 -15.86 -9.20
C LEU A 212 -7.32 -17.02 -10.04
N LEU A 213 -7.79 -17.17 -11.28
CA LEU A 213 -7.56 -18.40 -12.04
C LEU A 213 -6.58 -18.31 -13.21
N GLN A 214 -6.21 -17.11 -13.70
CA GLN A 214 -5.40 -17.08 -14.93
C GLN A 214 -4.66 -15.76 -15.13
N VAL A 215 -3.35 -15.83 -15.40
CA VAL A 215 -2.56 -14.75 -16.00
C VAL A 215 -2.95 -14.64 -17.47
N ILE A 216 -3.52 -13.51 -17.88
CA ILE A 216 -4.03 -13.33 -19.24
C ILE A 216 -2.94 -12.88 -20.23
N ALA A 217 -1.94 -12.14 -19.75
CA ALA A 217 -0.82 -11.68 -20.55
C ALA A 217 0.32 -11.23 -19.62
N GLU A 218 1.56 -11.35 -20.11
CA GLU A 218 2.71 -10.60 -19.61
C GLU A 218 3.09 -9.55 -20.67
N TYR A 219 2.95 -8.27 -20.34
CA TYR A 219 3.51 -7.19 -21.14
C TYR A 219 4.75 -6.67 -20.44
N ALA A 220 5.91 -6.69 -21.10
CA ALA A 220 7.12 -6.04 -20.61
C ALA A 220 7.16 -4.59 -21.10
N VAL A 221 7.00 -3.63 -20.19
CA VAL A 221 7.33 -2.22 -20.47
C VAL A 221 8.75 -1.98 -19.96
N ALA A 222 9.67 -1.59 -20.83
CA ALA A 222 11.01 -1.20 -20.43
C ALA A 222 10.93 0.11 -19.60
N CYS A 223 10.92 0.00 -18.28
CA CYS A 223 11.01 1.15 -17.37
C CYS A 223 12.48 1.31 -16.92
N GLN A 224 13.18 2.30 -17.47
CA GLN A 224 14.59 2.57 -17.15
C GLN A 224 14.79 3.23 -15.78
N ASP A 225 13.73 3.76 -15.15
CA ASP A 225 13.84 4.59 -13.93
C ASP A 225 13.75 3.82 -12.61
N LEU A 226 13.61 2.49 -12.63
CA LEU A 226 13.47 1.69 -11.42
C LEU A 226 14.80 1.38 -10.72
N LEU A 227 15.91 1.32 -11.46
CA LEU A 227 17.25 1.10 -10.91
C LEU A 227 17.73 2.28 -10.05
N THR A 228 17.34 3.50 -10.42
CA THR A 228 17.57 4.72 -9.64
C THR A 228 16.87 4.66 -8.26
N PHE A 229 15.79 3.89 -8.15
CA PHE A 229 14.99 3.78 -6.91
C PHE A 229 15.72 3.01 -5.79
N LEU A 230 16.60 2.07 -6.13
CA LEU A 230 17.33 1.25 -5.15
C LEU A 230 18.72 1.80 -4.81
N SER A 231 19.28 2.73 -5.61
CA SER A 231 20.61 3.29 -5.36
C SER A 231 20.63 4.43 -4.33
N PHE A 232 19.49 5.05 -4.02
CA PHE A 232 19.40 6.13 -3.02
C PHE A 232 19.30 5.62 -1.57
N ARG A 233 20.15 4.68 -1.13
CA ARG A 233 20.44 4.47 0.32
C ARG A 233 21.81 3.83 0.57
N GLU A 234 22.85 4.65 0.51
CA GLU A 234 23.83 4.69 1.60
C GLU A 234 24.02 6.15 1.99
N PRO A 235 23.77 6.57 3.26
CA PRO A 235 24.60 7.63 3.79
C PRO A 235 25.99 7.02 3.91
N SER A 236 26.90 7.50 3.07
CA SER A 236 28.31 7.16 3.07
C SER A 236 28.78 7.01 4.52
N ALA A 237 29.27 5.83 4.87
CA ALA A 237 30.06 5.67 6.08
C ALA A 237 31.26 6.61 5.93
N VAL A 238 31.16 7.80 6.53
CA VAL A 238 32.29 8.71 6.70
C VAL A 238 33.25 7.97 7.63
N VAL A 239 34.25 7.34 7.04
CA VAL A 239 35.42 6.85 7.76
C VAL A 239 36.14 8.11 8.26
N VAL A 240 36.02 8.39 9.55
CA VAL A 240 36.85 9.41 10.21
C VAL A 240 38.21 8.74 10.46
N PRO A 241 39.30 9.19 9.83
CA PRO A 241 40.63 8.70 10.18
C PRO A 241 41.03 9.28 11.54
N ALA A 242 41.65 8.42 12.36
CA ALA A 242 42.33 8.82 13.59
C ALA A 242 43.62 9.60 13.30
#